data_AF-A0A9E1UBG0-F1
#
_entry.id   AF-A0A9E1UBG0-F1
#
_cell.length_a   1.000
_cell.length_b   1.000
_cell.length_c   1.000
_cell.angle_alpha   90.00
_cell.angle_beta   90.00
_cell.angle_gamma   90.00
#
_symmetry.space_group_name_H-M   'P 1'
#
loop_
_entity.id
_entity.type
_entity.pdbx_description
1 polymer ?
#
loop_
_entity_poly.entity_id
_entity_poly.type
_entity_poly.pdbx_seq_one_letter_code
_entity_poly.pdbx_strand_id
1 'polypeptide(L)' 'MDPVYIQLSTLMIALATMVTLLVTAQHLRIPAIVPLLLGGILLGPEVSGLIDPAKLGNGLNLLVAGCVAVILFEGGLSLQ' A
#
# COMPACT_ATOMS: atom_id res chain seq x y z
N MET A 1 -17.92 15.40 -5.74
CA MET A 1 -17.21 14.42 -6.58
C MET A 1 -17.96 13.10 -6.53
N ASP A 2 -18.04 12.41 -7.66
CA ASP A 2 -18.45 11.02 -7.72
C ASP A 2 -17.57 10.12 -6.82
N PRO A 3 -18.13 9.06 -6.21
CA PRO A 3 -17.40 8.19 -5.28
C PRO A 3 -16.23 7.45 -5.95
N VAL A 4 -16.31 7.24 -7.27
CA VAL A 4 -15.28 6.59 -8.08
C VAL A 4 -13.99 7.43 -8.11
N TYR A 5 -14.10 8.75 -8.34
CA TYR A 5 -12.96 9.65 -8.31
C TYR A 5 -12.19 9.62 -6.97
N ILE A 6 -12.90 9.50 -5.84
CA ILE A 6 -12.30 9.44 -4.50
C ILE A 6 -11.52 8.13 -4.31
N GLN A 7 -12.04 7.01 -4.80
CA GLN A 7 -11.37 5.71 -4.74
C GLN A 7 -10.09 5.67 -5.57
N LEU A 8 -10.16 6.16 -6.81
CA LEU A 8 -9.01 6.22 -7.71
C LEU A 8 -7.92 7.15 -7.18
N SER A 9 -8.27 8.34 -6.70
CA SER A 9 -7.30 9.28 -6.12
C SER A 9 -6.61 8.70 -4.87
N THR A 10 -7.35 8.02 -3.99
CA THR A 10 -6.78 7.35 -2.81
C THR A 10 -5.77 6.27 -3.21
N LEU A 11 -6.09 5.45 -4.22
CA LEU A 11 -5.18 4.44 -4.77
C LEU A 11 -3.91 5.05 -5.37
N MET A 12 -4.07 6.10 -6.18
CA MET A 12 -2.94 6.77 -6.84
C MET A 12 -1.97 7.37 -5.82
N ILE A 13 -2.49 8.04 -4.79
CA ILE A 13 -1.66 8.60 -3.70
C ILE A 13 -0.99 7.46 -2.94
N ALA A 14 -1.72 6.41 -2.57
CA ALA A 14 -1.15 5.27 -1.85
C ALA A 14 0.00 4.59 -2.62
N LEU A 15 -0.17 4.36 -3.92
CA LEU A 15 0.86 3.77 -4.78
C LEU A 15 2.07 4.69 -4.93
N ALA A 16 1.86 5.99 -5.17
CA ALA A 16 2.95 6.96 -5.29
C ALA A 16 3.78 7.05 -4.00
N THR A 17 3.10 7.07 -2.85
CA THR A 17 3.78 7.08 -1.56
C THR A 17 4.49 5.77 -1.29
N MET A 18 3.88 4.62 -1.62
CA MET A 18 4.53 3.31 -1.51
C MET A 18 5.85 3.25 -2.28
N VAL A 19 5.87 3.70 -3.54
CA VAL A 19 7.09 3.74 -4.36
C VAL A 19 8.15 4.66 -3.72
N THR A 20 7.73 5.83 -3.24
CA THR A 20 8.65 6.80 -2.60
C THR A 20 9.29 6.22 -1.34
N LEU A 21 8.51 5.54 -0.48
CA LEU A 21 8.98 4.89 0.73
C LEU A 21 9.89 3.69 0.40
N LEU A 22 9.55 2.92 -0.64
CA LEU A 22 10.36 1.78 -1.07
C LEU A 22 11.74 2.24 -1.55
N VAL A 23 11.79 3.28 -2.37
CA VAL A 23 13.05 3.89 -2.84
C VAL A 23 13.84 4.46 -1.65
N THR A 24 13.17 5.13 -0.72
CA THR A 24 13.80 5.65 0.50
C THR A 24 14.41 4.53 1.35
N ALA A 25 13.72 3.39 1.48
CA ALA A 25 14.24 2.22 2.18
C ALA A 25 15.53 1.69 1.56
N GLN A 26 15.56 1.62 0.23
CA GLN A 26 16.72 1.18 -0.54
C GLN A 26 17.90 2.13 -0.35
N HIS A 27 17.65 3.44 -0.39
CA HIS A 27 18.67 4.46 -0.14
C HIS A 27 19.24 4.39 1.28
N LEU A 28 18.39 4.15 2.27
CA LEU A 28 18.79 4.08 3.68
C LEU A 28 19.37 2.71 4.07
N ARG A 29 19.34 1.73 3.15
CA ARG A 29 19.83 0.34 3.33
C ARG A 29 19.21 -0.37 4.53
N ILE A 30 17.92 -0.12 4.77
CA ILE A 30 17.14 -0.79 5.83
C ILE A 30 16.07 -1.70 5.21
N PRO A 31 15.55 -2.69 5.96
CA PRO A 31 14.44 -3.52 5.50
C PRO A 31 13.24 -2.65 5.10
N ALA A 32 12.73 -2.81 3.87
CA ALA A 32 11.66 -1.98 3.32
C ALA A 32 10.37 -1.95 4.15
N ILE A 33 10.10 -3.01 4.90
CA ILE A 33 8.96 -3.10 5.80
C ILE A 33 8.94 -1.97 6.84
N VAL A 34 10.11 -1.50 7.30
CA VAL A 34 10.20 -0.46 8.34
C VAL A 34 9.65 0.89 7.86
N PRO A 35 10.17 1.51 6.79
CA PRO A 35 9.63 2.77 6.29
C PRO A 35 8.22 2.60 5.71
N LEU A 36 7.88 1.43 5.15
CA LEU A 36 6.52 1.17 4.67
C LEU A 36 5.50 1.15 5.82
N LEU A 37 5.79 0.48 6.95
CA LEU A 37 4.93 0.50 8.13
C LEU A 37 4.85 1.91 8.74
N LEU A 38 6.00 2.57 8.90
CA LEU A 38 6.07 3.89 9.51
C LEU A 38 5.31 4.92 8.68
N GLY A 39 5.51 4.90 7.36
CA GLY A 39 4.76 5.74 6.44
C GLY A 39 3.27 5.39 6.38
N GLY A 40 2.90 4.12 6.42
CA GLY A 40 1.49 3.70 6.51
C GLY A 40 0.78 4.26 7.74
N ILE A 41 1.44 4.25 8.91
CA ILE A 41 0.90 4.84 10.15
C ILE A 41 0.80 6.37 10.01
N LEU A 42 1.85 7.04 9.54
CA LEU A 42 1.88 8.50 9.43
C LEU A 42 0.88 9.04 8.41
N LEU A 43 0.71 8.36 7.27
CA LEU A 43 -0.19 8.79 6.18
C LEU A 43 -1.61 8.23 6.33
N GLY A 44 -1.80 7.26 7.21
CA GLY A 44 -3.08 6.64 7.51
C GLY A 44 -4.05 7.55 8.28
N PRO A 45 -5.28 7.07 8.51
CA PRO A 45 -6.36 7.83 9.16
C PRO A 45 -6.04 8.28 10.59
N GLU A 46 -5.14 7.58 11.27
CA GLU A 46 -4.81 7.81 12.68
C GLU A 46 -3.94 9.05 12.89
N VAL A 47 -3.17 9.47 11.87
CA VAL A 47 -2.21 10.58 11.98
C VAL A 47 -2.52 11.70 10.97
N SER A 48 -2.33 11.47 9.67
CA SER A 48 -2.53 12.51 8.65
C SER A 48 -3.89 12.43 7.95
N GLY A 49 -4.54 11.26 7.90
CA GLY A 49 -5.79 11.06 7.18
C GLY A 49 -5.71 11.20 5.66
N LEU A 50 -4.50 11.22 5.10
CA LEU A 50 -4.28 11.45 3.67
C LEU A 50 -4.69 10.22 2.84
N ILE A 51 -4.39 9.03 3.35
CA ILE A 51 -4.78 7.75 2.77
C ILE A 51 -5.75 7.09 3.74
N ASP A 52 -7.02 6.99 3.32
CA ASP A 52 -8.05 6.29 4.09
C ASP A 52 -8.49 5.03 3.33
N PRO A 53 -8.01 3.84 3.74
CA PRO A 53 -8.34 2.59 3.07
C PRO A 53 -9.84 2.24 3.15
N ALA A 54 -10.59 2.81 4.11
CA ALA A 54 -12.03 2.57 4.22
C ALA A 54 -12.80 3.13 3.01
N LYS A 55 -12.27 4.17 2.34
CA LYS A 55 -12.87 4.77 1.13
C LYS A 55 -12.88 3.81 -0.06
N LEU A 56 -12.00 2.81 -0.08
CA LEU A 56 -11.98 1.77 -1.11
C LEU A 56 -13.14 0.77 -0.97
N GLY A 57 -13.78 0.69 0.21
CA GLY A 57 -14.90 -0.23 0.47
C GLY A 57 -14.57 -1.67 0.07
N ASN A 58 -15.46 -2.30 -0.70
CA ASN A 58 -15.29 -3.69 -1.14
C ASN A 58 -14.07 -3.90 -2.06
N GLY A 59 -13.56 -2.83 -2.69
CA GLY A 59 -12.37 -2.89 -3.54
C GLY A 59 -11.10 -3.22 -2.76
N LEU A 60 -11.04 -2.87 -1.46
CA LEU A 60 -9.88 -3.19 -0.61
C LEU A 60 -9.70 -4.70 -0.45
N ASN A 61 -10.78 -5.42 -0.13
CA ASN A 61 -10.73 -6.88 0.02
C ASN A 61 -10.29 -7.58 -1.27
N LEU A 62 -10.80 -7.10 -2.42
CA LEU A 62 -10.41 -7.63 -3.73
C LEU A 62 -8.90 -7.42 -4.01
N LEU A 63 -8.40 -6.21 -3.74
CA LEU A 63 -6.98 -5.90 -3.91
C LEU A 63 -6.09 -6.73 -2.97
N VAL A 64 -6.45 -6.84 -1.69
CA VAL A 64 -5.71 -7.63 -0.71
C VAL A 64 -5.67 -9.10 -1.13
N ALA A 65 -6.80 -9.68 -1.55
CA ALA A 65 -6.84 -11.06 -2.03
C ALA A 65 -5.93 -11.27 -3.26
N GLY A 66 -5.94 -10.33 -4.21
CA GLY A 66 -5.05 -10.36 -5.37
C GLY A 66 -3.57 -10.27 -4.98
N CYS A 67 -3.20 -9.32 -4.12
CA CYS A 67 -1.83 -9.17 -3.63
C CYS A 67 -1.35 -10.40 -2.85
N VAL A 68 -2.17 -10.95 -1.96
CA VAL A 68 -1.84 -12.18 -1.20
C VAL A 68 -1.62 -13.36 -2.13
N ALA A 69 -2.46 -13.52 -3.15
CA ALA A 69 -2.29 -14.57 -4.15
C ALA A 69 -0.96 -14.45 -4.90
N VAL A 70 -0.59 -13.23 -5.32
CA VAL A 70 0.70 -12.97 -6.00
C VAL A 70 1.89 -13.24 -5.06
N ILE A 71 1.86 -12.71 -3.83
CA ILE A 71 2.95 -12.87 -2.86
C ILE A 71 3.16 -14.35 -2.51
N LEU A 72 2.08 -15.11 -2.29
CA LEU A 72 2.17 -16.53 -1.97
C LEU A 72 2.66 -17.35 -3.17
N PHE A 73 2.24 -17.00 -4.38
CA PHE A 73 2.70 -17.66 -5.61
C PHE A 73 4.20 -17.45 -5.83
N GLU A 74 4.68 -16.20 -5.73
CA GLU A 74 6.10 -15.86 -5.77
C GLU A 74 6.89 -16.60 -4.69
N GLY A 75 6.39 -16.61 -3.45
CA GLY A 75 7.01 -17.34 -2.35
C GLY A 75 7.08 -18.85 -2.59
N GLY A 76 6.03 -19.45 -3.16
CA GLY A 76 5.99 -20.89 -3.48
C GLY A 76 6.94 -21.29 -4.59
N LEU A 77 7.04 -20.49 -5.66
CA LEU A 77 7.97 -20.74 -6.76
C LEU A 77 9.43 -20.53 -6.36
N SER A 78 9.72 -19.55 -5.50
CA SER A 78 11.08 -19.29 -5.01
C SER A 78 11.63 -20.38 -4.07
N LEU A 79 10.78 -21.30 -3.60
CA LEU A 79 11.15 -22.43 -2.73
C LEU A 79 11.41 -23.73 -3.52
N GLN A 80 11.32 -23.70 -4.85
CA GLN A 80 11.65 -24.81 -5.75
C GLN A 80 13.03 -24.59 -6.39
#